data_AF-A0A519BNB4-F1
#
_entry.id   AF-A0A519BNB4-F1
#
_cell.length_a   1.000
_cell.length_b   1.000
_cell.length_c   1.000
_cell.angle_alpha   90.00
_cell.angle_beta   90.00
_cell.angle_gamma   90.00
#
_symmetry.space_group_name_H-M   'P 1'
#
loop_
_entity.id
_entity.type
_entity.pdbx_description
1 polymer ?
#
loop_
_entity_poly.entity_id
_entity_poly.type
_entity_poly.pdbx_seq_one_letter_code
_entity_poly.pdbx_strand_id
1 'polypeptide(L)'
;MDEKRGLIIDPYCGSGTTLIAAKILDHNFIGIEISKEYINLANQRLKNYKDEEKYAYEEIINRHIVKKTFKERKANGEFTGKYGNKKDNIEKSCNKELELFTYD
;
A
#
# COMPACT_ATOMS: atom_id res chain seq x y z
N MET A 1 8.45 2.06 -23.89
CA MET A 1 8.02 0.73 -23.41
C MET A 1 7.07 0.22 -24.48
N ASP A 2 7.38 -0.92 -25.08
CA ASP A 2 6.54 -1.47 -26.12
C ASP A 2 5.26 -2.00 -25.44
N GLU A 3 4.08 -1.65 -25.94
CA GLU A 3 2.77 -2.07 -25.38
C GLU A 3 2.49 -3.58 -25.57
N LYS A 4 3.55 -4.39 -25.72
CA LYS A 4 3.46 -5.83 -25.94
C LYS A 4 3.28 -6.56 -24.62
N ARG A 5 2.36 -7.52 -24.64
CA ARG A 5 2.19 -8.54 -23.60
C ARG A 5 3.52 -9.22 -23.30
N GLY A 6 3.80 -9.40 -22.01
CA GLY A 6 5.06 -9.91 -21.49
C GLY A 6 4.87 -10.81 -20.27
N LEU A 7 5.97 -11.40 -19.80
CA LEU A 7 6.01 -12.23 -18.59
C LEU A 7 6.70 -11.45 -17.46
N ILE A 8 5.97 -11.16 -16.39
CA ILE A 8 6.47 -10.45 -15.20
C ILE A 8 6.83 -11.48 -14.13
N ILE A 9 7.99 -11.33 -13.49
CA ILE A 9 8.40 -12.20 -12.37
C ILE A 9 8.59 -11.34 -11.13
N ASP A 10 7.89 -11.69 -10.05
CA ASP A 10 8.05 -11.05 -8.74
C ASP A 10 8.48 -12.12 -7.71
N PRO A 11 9.76 -12.16 -7.31
CA PRO A 11 10.28 -13.19 -6.41
C PRO A 11 9.88 -12.99 -4.94
N TYR A 12 9.26 -11.86 -4.59
CA TYR A 12 8.80 -11.54 -3.23
C TYR A 12 7.43 -10.89 -3.29
N CYS A 13 6.48 -11.61 -3.89
CA CYS A 13 5.21 -11.00 -4.27
C CYS A 13 4.33 -10.60 -3.08
N GLY A 14 4.57 -11.12 -1.88
CA GLY A 14 3.85 -10.77 -0.66
C GLY A 14 2.34 -10.85 -0.85
N SER A 15 1.63 -9.74 -0.62
CA SER A 15 0.18 -9.67 -0.82
C SER A 15 -0.29 -9.67 -2.28
N GLY A 16 0.62 -9.72 -3.26
CA GLY A 16 0.31 -9.92 -4.68
C GLY A 16 -0.03 -8.66 -5.49
N THR A 17 0.31 -7.46 -5.00
CA THR A 17 0.00 -6.18 -5.70
C THR A 17 0.57 -6.12 -7.11
N THR A 18 1.83 -6.54 -7.30
CA THR A 18 2.48 -6.62 -8.61
C THR A 18 1.74 -7.57 -9.56
N LEU A 19 1.24 -8.70 -9.05
CA LEU A 19 0.54 -9.72 -9.83
C LEU A 19 -0.83 -9.23 -10.27
N ILE A 20 -1.53 -8.49 -9.41
CA ILE A 20 -2.80 -7.84 -9.74
C ILE A 20 -2.58 -6.78 -10.82
N ALA A 21 -1.55 -5.94 -10.70
CA ALA A 21 -1.22 -4.96 -11.72
C ALA A 21 -0.89 -5.63 -13.07
N ALA A 22 -0.08 -6.70 -13.05
CA ALA A 22 0.21 -7.51 -14.23
C ALA A 22 -1.08 -8.07 -14.86
N LYS A 23 -2.01 -8.57 -14.04
CA LYS A 23 -3.30 -9.11 -14.49
C LYS A 23 -4.19 -8.04 -15.14
N ILE A 24 -4.28 -6.85 -14.54
CA ILE A 24 -5.08 -5.71 -15.05
C ILE A 24 -4.53 -5.23 -16.40
N LEU A 25 -3.21 -5.19 -16.53
CA LEU A 25 -2.52 -4.77 -17.76
C LEU A 25 -2.39 -5.91 -18.80
N ASP A 26 -3.11 -7.02 -18.63
CA ASP A 26 -3.09 -8.21 -19.50
C ASP A 26 -1.69 -8.83 -19.74
N HIS A 27 -0.80 -8.74 -18.76
CA HIS A 27 0.48 -9.45 -18.76
C HIS A 27 0.36 -10.82 -18.08
N ASN A 28 1.20 -11.76 -18.53
CA ASN A 28 1.42 -13.00 -17.78
C ASN A 28 2.35 -12.71 -16.59
N PHE A 29 2.24 -13.46 -15.51
CA PHE A 29 3.09 -13.26 -14.33
C PHE A 29 3.43 -14.57 -13.60
N ILE A 30 4.53 -14.53 -12.85
CA ILE A 30 4.94 -15.54 -11.86
C ILE A 30 5.27 -14.80 -10.56
N GLY A 31 4.53 -15.11 -9.50
CA GLY A 31 4.83 -14.63 -8.15
C GLY A 31 5.41 -15.74 -7.29
N ILE A 32 6.47 -15.44 -6.55
CA ILE A 32 7.07 -16.35 -5.58
C ILE A 32 6.97 -15.70 -4.20
N GLU A 33 6.53 -16.49 -3.21
CA GLU A 33 6.43 -16.08 -1.82
C GLU A 33 6.62 -17.33 -0.95
N ILE A 34 7.28 -17.19 0.19
CA ILE A 34 7.55 -18.29 1.12
C ILE A 34 6.43 -18.44 2.15
N SER A 35 5.80 -17.33 2.53
CA SER A 35 4.70 -17.34 3.49
C SER A 35 3.40 -17.81 2.86
N LYS A 36 2.89 -18.92 3.39
CA LYS A 36 1.61 -19.50 2.96
C LYS A 36 0.42 -18.57 3.19
N GLU A 37 0.48 -17.75 4.24
CA GLU A 37 -0.55 -16.75 4.52
C GLU A 37 -0.62 -15.70 3.40
N TYR A 38 0.53 -15.16 2.99
CA TYR A 38 0.62 -14.21 1.90
C TYR A 38 0.25 -14.83 0.55
N ILE A 39 0.62 -16.09 0.30
CA ILE A 39 0.16 -16.83 -0.89
C ILE A 39 -1.37 -16.92 -0.94
N ASN A 40 -2.02 -17.30 0.17
CA ASN A 40 -3.47 -17.41 0.24
C ASN A 40 -4.14 -16.05 0.00
N LEU A 41 -3.62 -15.00 0.64
CA LEU A 41 -4.09 -13.63 0.44
C LEU A 41 -3.93 -13.21 -1.03
N ALA A 42 -2.75 -13.36 -1.62
CA ALA A 42 -2.49 -13.01 -3.02
C ALA A 42 -3.43 -13.75 -3.98
N ASN A 43 -3.68 -15.04 -3.75
CA ASN A 43 -4.61 -15.83 -4.56
C ASN A 43 -6.07 -15.36 -4.42
N GLN A 44 -6.52 -15.02 -3.20
CA GLN A 44 -7.85 -14.48 -2.97
C GLN A 44 -8.04 -13.16 -3.72
N ARG A 45 -7.04 -12.26 -3.64
CA ARG A 45 -7.06 -10.98 -4.34
C ARG A 45 -7.03 -11.14 -5.86
N LEU A 46 -6.19 -12.05 -6.37
CA LEU A 46 -6.14 -12.38 -7.80
C LEU A 46 -7.47 -12.95 -8.32
N LYS A 47 -8.21 -13.70 -7.51
CA LYS A 47 -9.54 -14.22 -7.88
C LYS A 47 -10.57 -13.10 -8.02
N ASN A 48 -10.49 -12.09 -7.15
CA ASN A 48 -11.42 -10.97 -7.08
C ASN A 48 -10.85 -9.67 -7.71
N TYR A 49 -9.88 -9.79 -8.62
CA TYR A 49 -9.12 -8.64 -9.13
C TYR A 49 -9.97 -7.56 -9.82
N LYS A 50 -11.17 -7.92 -10.30
CA LYS A 50 -12.12 -6.98 -10.93
C LYS A 50 -12.77 -6.05 -9.90
N ASP A 51 -13.11 -6.57 -8.72
CA ASP A 51 -13.66 -5.76 -7.63
C ASP A 51 -12.54 -4.95 -6.95
N GLU A 52 -11.30 -5.46 -7.02
CA GLU A 52 -10.11 -4.76 -6.54
C GLU A 52 -9.56 -3.72 -7.51
N GLU A 53 -10.07 -3.57 -8.74
CA GLU A 53 -9.52 -2.59 -9.69
C GLU A 53 -9.49 -1.18 -9.08
N LYS A 54 -10.57 -0.78 -8.40
CA LYS A 54 -10.66 0.51 -7.71
C LYS A 54 -9.67 0.65 -6.54
N TYR A 55 -9.49 -0.41 -5.75
CA TYR A 55 -8.61 -0.40 -4.56
C TYR A 55 -7.13 -0.53 -4.94
N ALA A 56 -6.81 -1.30 -5.98
CA ALA A 56 -5.47 -1.46 -6.52
C ALA A 56 -4.98 -0.12 -7.08
N TYR A 57 -5.81 0.62 -7.83
CA TYR A 57 -5.47 1.98 -8.26
C TYR A 57 -5.21 2.91 -7.08
N GLU A 58 -6.05 2.90 -6.04
CA GLU A 58 -5.82 3.74 -4.86
C GLU A 58 -4.59 3.33 -4.05
N GLU A 59 -4.33 2.04 -3.83
CA GLU A 59 -3.12 1.57 -3.14
C GLU A 59 -1.85 1.88 -3.95
N ILE A 60 -1.88 1.68 -5.27
CA ILE A 60 -0.75 2.00 -6.15
C ILE A 60 -0.47 3.51 -6.08
N ILE A 61 -1.49 4.36 -6.23
CA ILE A 61 -1.35 5.81 -6.16
C ILE A 61 -0.89 6.26 -4.77
N ASN A 62 -1.44 5.69 -3.69
CA ASN A 62 -1.12 6.13 -2.34
C ASN A 62 0.25 5.66 -1.85
N ARG A 63 0.72 4.49 -2.28
CA ARG A 63 2.01 3.92 -1.83
C ARG A 63 3.18 4.22 -2.77
N HIS A 64 2.94 4.33 -4.07
CA HIS A 64 4.02 4.43 -5.07
C HIS A 64 4.17 5.83 -5.68
N ILE A 65 3.21 6.75 -5.46
CA ILE A 65 3.35 8.14 -5.88
C ILE A 65 3.64 9.02 -4.67
N VAL A 66 4.81 9.65 -4.70
CA VAL A 66 5.22 10.64 -3.70
C VAL A 66 4.42 11.92 -3.94
N LYS A 67 3.25 12.06 -3.30
CA LYS A 67 2.41 13.27 -3.40
C LYS A 67 3.07 14.52 -2.84
N LYS A 68 3.97 14.35 -1.86
CA LYS A 68 4.76 15.42 -1.24
C LYS A 68 6.23 15.02 -1.21
N THR A 69 7.07 15.86 -1.79
CA THR A 69 8.52 15.67 -1.74
C THR A 69 9.03 15.70 -0.29
N PHE A 70 10.22 15.15 -0.07
CA PHE A 70 10.87 15.23 1.24
C PHE A 70 11.07 16.69 1.69
N LYS A 71 11.35 17.60 0.74
CA LYS A 71 11.54 19.03 0.99
C LYS A 71 10.25 19.69 1.52
N GLU A 72 9.11 19.39 0.90
CA GLU A 72 7.80 19.91 1.33
C GLU A 72 7.40 19.37 2.71
N ARG A 73 7.58 18.06 2.95
CA ARG A 73 7.32 17.46 4.26
C ARG A 73 8.17 18.07 5.37
N LYS A 74 9.43 18.42 5.06
CA LYS A 74 10.34 19.10 6.00
C LYS A 74 9.92 20.54 6.28
N ALA A 75 9.44 21.27 5.28
CA ALA A 75 8.92 22.62 5.46
C ALA A 75 7.65 22.63 6.33
N ASN A 76 6.79 21.61 6.20
CA ASN A 76 5.53 21.49 6.94
C ASN A 76 5.66 20.81 8.32
N GLY A 77 6.86 20.46 8.78
CA GLY A 77 7.05 19.79 10.08
C GLY A 77 6.55 18.34 10.13
N GLU A 78 6.17 17.74 9.00
CA GLU A 78 5.61 16.38 8.90
C GLU A 78 6.69 15.27 9.01
N PHE A 79 7.81 15.54 9.68
CA PHE A 79 8.94 14.61 9.79
C PHE A 79 8.76 13.66 10.98
N THR A 80 8.50 12.39 10.71
CA THR A 80 8.23 11.34 11.71
C THR A 80 9.50 10.61 12.19
N GLY A 81 10.70 11.05 11.81
CA GLY A 81 11.96 10.38 12.16
C GLY A 81 12.41 10.63 13.61
N LYS A 82 13.33 9.79 14.10
CA LYS A 82 13.90 9.84 15.47
C LYS A 82 14.47 11.21 15.89
N TYR A 83 14.83 12.04 14.92
CA TYR A 83 15.37 13.40 15.11
C TYR A 83 14.36 14.51 14.78
N GLY A 84 13.06 14.20 14.66
CA GLY A 84 12.01 15.20 14.50
C GLY A 84 11.91 16.11 15.72
N ASN A 85 11.59 17.38 15.48
CA ASN A 85 11.39 18.36 16.54
C ASN A 85 10.30 17.85 17.51
N LYS A 86 10.68 17.51 18.74
CA LYS A 86 9.80 17.01 19.81
C LYS A 86 8.72 18.01 20.29
N LYS A 87 8.58 19.19 19.67
CA LYS A 87 7.73 20.28 20.19
C LYS A 87 6.24 20.11 19.90
N ASP A 88 5.83 19.23 18.98
CA ASP A 88 4.41 19.14 18.56
C ASP A 88 3.62 17.99 19.23
N ASN A 89 4.22 17.23 20.15
CA ASN A 89 3.58 16.09 20.82
C ASN A 89 2.85 16.43 22.13
N ILE A 90 2.87 17.68 22.59
CA ILE A 90 2.23 18.06 23.87
C ILE A 90 0.76 18.47 23.68
N GLU A 91 0.38 19.05 22.52
CA GLU A 91 -1.01 19.50 22.31
C GLU A 91 -1.95 18.42 21.74
N LYS A 92 -1.43 17.41 21.03
CA LYS A 92 -2.29 16.35 20.42
C LYS A 92 -2.76 15.27 21.38
N SER A 93 -2.20 15.17 22.59
CA SER A 93 -2.67 14.17 23.58
C SER A 93 -3.91 14.61 24.35
N CYS A 94 -4.36 15.87 24.20
CA CYS A 94 -5.41 16.43 25.07
C CYS A 94 -6.83 16.35 24.49
N ASN A 95 -7.01 16.15 23.17
CA ASN A 95 -8.34 16.16 22.54
C ASN A 95 -8.63 14.92 21.70
N LYS A 96 -8.73 13.77 22.36
CA LYS A 96 -9.50 12.65 21.80
C LYS A 96 -10.22 11.93 22.94
N GLU A 97 -11.45 12.36 23.20
CA GLU A 97 -12.42 11.51 23.88
C GLU A 97 -12.50 10.20 23.10
N LEU A 98 -12.15 9.11 23.77
CA LEU A 98 -12.31 7.75 23.27
C LEU A 98 -13.78 7.37 23.52
N GLU A 99 -14.60 7.37 22.48
CA GLU A 99 -15.94 6.78 22.56
C GLU A 99 -15.81 5.27 22.83
N LEU A 100 -16.38 4.85 23.95
CA LEU A 100 -16.44 3.47 24.40
C LEU A 100 -17.62 2.78 23.69
N PHE A 101 -17.35 1.89 22.73
CA PHE A 101 -18.39 1.07 22.11
C PHE A 101 -19.01 0.13 23.16
N THR A 102 -20.28 0.35 23.49
CA THR A 102 -21.12 -0.61 24.21
C THR A 102 -21.74 -1.58 23.21
N TYR A 103 -21.66 -2.88 23.50
CA TYR A 103 -22.43 -3.91 22.80
C TYR A 103 -23.67 -4.26 23.64
N ASP A 104 -24.83 -4.30 22.99
CA ASP A 104 -26.11 -4.77 23.53
C ASP A 104 -26.12 -6.28 23.80
#